data_AF-A0AAP5ENN8-F1
#
_entry.id   AF-A0AAP5ENN8-F1
#
_cell.length_a   1.000
_cell.length_b   1.000
_cell.length_c   1.000
_cell.angle_alpha   90.00
_cell.angle_beta   90.00
_cell.angle_gamma   90.00
#
_symmetry.space_group_name_H-M   'P 1'
#
loop_
_entity.id
_entity.type
_entity.pdbx_description
1 polymer ?
#
loop_
_entity_poly.entity_id
_entity_poly.type
_entity_poly.pdbx_seq_one_letter_code
_entity_poly.pdbx_strand_id
1 'polypeptide(L)'
;MFDDFSAYFYENVVRSFNEYQRTKASGVAGASDDIRTAMAAASALFHLREHLPRSFAMSRSKAERLCTDYGVLADIANTAKHRALDTATPHGAPLLRSAADLKEEIVITEYCDQEGAYKHVEKRVTAGLIDGTTRDVLEVLTNVMNFWQTYLHDKGVIAKPRIYAVESAQQPRPRAEANDGQLGLLITPGLRFKGSARLQKYNYVTGKLEPIDLTGSEAKLTVYAPQQYQFDMSITHEPSGTTLKRTIKLTEEESRVFAGLRTDAERQAYVSGLPSTHATFKELHAEAESLQTKTAGNEES
;
A
#
# COMPACT_ATOMS: atom_id res chain seq x y z
N MET A 1 -10.93 20.53 25.81
CA MET A 1 -10.61 21.55 24.77
C MET A 1 -9.12 21.81 24.94
N PHE A 2 -8.32 21.80 23.87
CA PHE A 2 -6.87 21.91 24.01
C PHE A 2 -6.50 23.24 24.70
N ASP A 3 -5.74 23.18 25.79
CA ASP A 3 -5.29 24.37 26.51
C ASP A 3 -4.29 25.19 25.68
N ASP A 4 -3.69 24.54 24.68
CA ASP A 4 -2.72 25.12 23.75
C ASP A 4 -3.10 24.78 22.30
N PHE A 5 -3.22 25.80 21.46
CA PHE A 5 -3.51 25.63 20.03
C PHE A 5 -2.36 24.93 19.28
N SER A 6 -1.12 25.08 19.75
CA SER A 6 0.03 24.32 19.24
C SER A 6 -0.18 22.82 19.43
N ALA A 7 -0.64 22.40 20.62
CA ALA A 7 -0.97 21.00 20.90
C ALA A 7 -2.05 20.47 19.95
N TYR A 8 -3.12 21.24 19.71
CA TYR A 8 -4.15 20.87 18.72
C TYR A 8 -3.54 20.63 17.33
N PHE A 9 -2.68 21.53 16.86
CA PHE A 9 -2.04 21.43 15.55
C PHE A 9 -1.20 20.15 15.42
N TYR A 10 -0.38 19.82 16.41
CA TYR A 10 0.45 18.62 16.36
C TYR A 10 -0.35 17.32 16.49
N GLU A 11 -1.28 17.28 17.44
CA GLU A 11 -2.01 16.05 17.77
C GLU A 11 -3.06 15.67 16.73
N ASN A 12 -3.66 16.65 16.04
CA ASN A 12 -4.72 16.41 15.07
C ASN A 12 -4.25 16.58 13.64
N VAL A 13 -3.52 17.66 13.32
CA VAL A 13 -3.17 17.98 11.93
C VAL A 13 -1.89 17.27 11.50
N VAL A 14 -0.80 17.47 12.24
CA VAL A 14 0.49 16.83 11.92
C VAL A 14 0.39 15.32 12.02
N ARG A 15 -0.31 14.80 13.04
CA ARG A 15 -0.54 13.35 13.19
C ARG A 15 -1.27 12.74 11.99
N SER A 16 -2.41 13.30 11.57
CA SER A 16 -3.18 12.74 10.44
C SER A 16 -2.41 12.85 9.13
N PHE A 17 -1.66 13.93 8.90
CA PHE A 17 -0.79 14.06 7.74
C PHE A 17 0.31 13.01 7.72
N ASN A 18 1.02 12.82 8.84
CA ASN A 18 2.06 11.80 8.95
C ASN A 18 1.49 10.38 8.84
N GLU A 19 0.25 10.16 9.28
CA GLU A 19 -0.43 8.88 9.12
C GLU A 19 -0.64 8.55 7.64
N TYR A 20 -1.11 9.50 6.83
CA TYR A 20 -1.20 9.30 5.38
C TYR A 20 0.18 9.05 4.74
N GLN A 21 1.22 9.79 5.13
CA GLN A 21 2.57 9.54 4.62
C GLN A 21 3.06 8.12 4.91
N ARG A 22 2.86 7.64 6.15
CA ARG A 22 3.21 6.26 6.53
C ARG A 22 2.38 5.24 5.77
N THR A 23 1.08 5.48 5.61
CA THR A 23 0.22 4.60 4.81
C THR A 23 0.71 4.54 3.37
N LYS A 24 0.98 5.67 2.70
CA LYS A 24 1.54 5.68 1.34
C LYS A 24 2.85 4.89 1.25
N ALA A 25 3.70 4.99 2.27
CA ALA A 25 5.00 4.31 2.32
C ALA A 25 4.93 2.82 2.74
N SER A 26 3.78 2.28 3.14
CA SER A 26 3.68 0.93 3.74
C SER A 26 3.95 -0.22 2.77
N GLY A 27 4.05 0.04 1.46
CA GLY A 27 4.18 -1.00 0.44
C GLY A 27 2.95 -1.89 0.30
N VAL A 28 1.80 -1.55 0.90
CA VAL A 28 0.56 -2.34 0.79
C VAL A 28 -0.56 -1.48 0.22
N ALA A 29 -1.05 -1.81 -0.97
CA ALA A 29 -2.22 -1.17 -1.58
C ALA A 29 -3.51 -1.97 -1.29
N GLY A 30 -4.66 -1.30 -1.30
CA GLY A 30 -5.96 -1.94 -1.12
C GLY A 30 -6.71 -1.49 0.13
N ALA A 31 -7.84 -2.15 0.40
CA ALA A 31 -8.78 -1.80 1.48
C ALA A 31 -9.26 -0.33 1.53
N SER A 32 -8.98 0.48 0.51
CA SER A 32 -9.20 1.94 0.50
C SER A 32 -8.46 2.70 1.62
N ASP A 33 -7.37 2.13 2.16
CA ASP A 33 -6.66 2.71 3.30
C ASP A 33 -5.93 4.01 2.95
N ASP A 34 -5.35 4.10 1.75
CA ASP A 34 -4.68 5.31 1.28
C ASP A 34 -5.69 6.44 1.07
N ILE A 35 -6.82 6.19 0.42
CA ILE A 35 -7.88 7.21 0.26
C ILE A 35 -8.40 7.65 1.63
N ARG A 36 -8.70 6.70 2.54
CA ARG A 36 -9.28 7.01 3.85
C ARG A 36 -8.34 7.89 4.68
N THR A 37 -7.06 7.54 4.73
CA THR A 37 -6.06 8.32 5.46
C THR A 37 -5.76 9.67 4.79
N ALA A 38 -5.76 9.74 3.45
CA ALA A 38 -5.65 10.99 2.71
C ALA A 38 -6.82 11.95 2.99
N MET A 39 -8.05 11.46 2.98
CA MET A 39 -9.26 12.24 3.28
C MET A 39 -9.27 12.72 4.74
N ALA A 40 -8.82 11.88 5.68
CA ALA A 40 -8.65 12.28 7.08
C ALA A 40 -7.63 13.42 7.23
N ALA A 41 -6.47 13.31 6.57
CA ALA A 41 -5.47 14.36 6.54
C ALA A 41 -6.00 15.65 5.90
N ALA A 42 -6.71 15.55 4.77
CA ALA A 42 -7.34 16.69 4.11
C ALA A 42 -8.35 17.39 5.02
N SER A 43 -9.21 16.63 5.69
CA SER A 43 -10.20 17.17 6.65
C SER A 43 -9.52 17.89 7.81
N ALA A 44 -8.48 17.31 8.41
CA ALA A 44 -7.75 17.96 9.51
C ALA A 44 -7.08 19.28 9.08
N LEU A 45 -6.43 19.28 7.91
CA LEU A 45 -5.79 20.48 7.34
C LEU A 45 -6.79 21.56 6.92
N PHE A 46 -7.97 21.15 6.43
CA PHE A 46 -9.03 22.07 6.04
C PHE A 46 -9.63 22.77 7.27
N HIS A 47 -10.00 22.00 8.29
CA HIS A 47 -10.70 22.52 9.46
C HIS A 47 -9.80 23.22 10.47
N LEU A 48 -8.47 23.11 10.39
CA LEU A 48 -7.52 23.85 11.27
C LEU A 48 -7.84 25.35 11.37
N ARG A 49 -8.26 25.95 10.25
CA ARG A 49 -8.65 27.37 10.17
C ARG A 49 -9.75 27.75 11.18
N GLU A 50 -10.65 26.83 11.52
CA GLU A 50 -11.78 27.04 12.44
C GLU A 50 -11.35 27.04 13.90
N HIS A 51 -10.15 26.53 14.18
CA HIS A 51 -9.58 26.44 15.52
C HIS A 51 -8.59 27.58 15.80
N LEU A 52 -8.28 28.44 14.82
CA LEU A 52 -7.38 29.57 15.00
C LEU A 52 -7.93 30.54 16.07
N PRO A 53 -7.10 31.00 17.02
CA PRO A 53 -7.42 32.11 17.89
C PRO A 53 -7.95 33.34 17.15
N ARG A 54 -8.94 34.02 17.75
CA ARG A 54 -9.62 35.17 17.14
C ARG A 54 -8.68 36.28 16.68
N SER A 55 -7.56 36.48 17.37
CA SER A 55 -6.54 37.50 17.05
C SER A 55 -5.88 37.30 15.69
N PHE A 56 -5.88 36.09 15.15
CA PHE A 56 -5.31 35.78 13.84
C PHE A 56 -6.18 34.81 13.02
N ALA A 57 -7.49 34.83 13.27
CA ALA A 57 -8.46 34.06 12.52
C ALA A 57 -8.35 34.36 11.01
N MET A 58 -8.56 33.33 10.19
CA MET A 58 -8.48 33.40 8.74
C MET A 58 -9.79 32.92 8.14
N SER A 59 -10.28 33.58 7.09
CA SER A 59 -11.42 33.10 6.30
C SER A 59 -10.97 32.10 5.24
N ARG A 60 -11.90 31.23 4.78
CA ARG A 60 -11.60 30.25 3.71
C ARG A 60 -11.08 30.95 2.44
N SER A 61 -11.75 32.01 2.00
CA SER A 61 -11.33 32.81 0.82
C SER A 61 -9.91 33.37 0.98
N LYS A 62 -9.53 33.83 2.18
CA LYS A 62 -8.16 34.32 2.44
C LYS A 62 -7.14 33.18 2.38
N ALA A 63 -7.46 32.00 2.91
CA ALA A 63 -6.59 30.83 2.85
C ALA A 63 -6.34 30.39 1.39
N GLU A 64 -7.41 30.28 0.58
CA GLU A 64 -7.32 29.90 -0.83
C GLU A 64 -6.51 30.89 -1.68
N ARG A 65 -6.55 32.19 -1.33
CA ARG A 65 -5.71 33.20 -1.99
C ARG A 65 -4.23 33.08 -1.61
N LEU A 66 -3.92 32.67 -0.39
CA LEU A 66 -2.53 32.51 0.09
C LEU A 66 -1.93 31.15 -0.29
N CYS A 67 -2.78 30.14 -0.49
CA CYS A 67 -2.38 28.79 -0.89
C CYS A 67 -3.44 28.26 -1.86
N THR A 68 -3.13 28.25 -3.16
CA THR A 68 -4.06 27.83 -4.22
C THR A 68 -4.55 26.40 -4.04
N ASP A 69 -3.67 25.50 -3.59
CA ASP A 69 -4.01 24.10 -3.31
C ASP A 69 -4.97 23.91 -2.13
N TYR A 70 -5.19 24.95 -1.31
CA TYR A 70 -6.20 24.91 -0.25
C TYR A 70 -7.62 24.74 -0.81
N GLY A 71 -7.90 25.23 -2.03
CA GLY A 71 -9.19 25.03 -2.70
C GLY A 71 -9.44 23.56 -3.05
N VAL A 72 -8.44 22.91 -3.65
CA VAL A 72 -8.48 21.46 -3.96
C VAL A 72 -8.64 20.65 -2.67
N LEU A 73 -7.84 20.96 -1.64
CA LEU A 73 -7.90 20.30 -0.34
C LEU A 73 -9.28 20.45 0.32
N ALA A 74 -9.89 21.63 0.25
CA ALA A 74 -11.23 21.88 0.78
C ALA A 74 -12.28 20.99 0.10
N ASP A 75 -12.21 20.85 -1.21
CA ASP A 75 -13.14 20.00 -1.95
C ASP A 75 -12.93 18.52 -1.62
N ILE A 76 -11.67 18.05 -1.55
CA ILE A 76 -11.34 16.69 -1.06
C ILE A 76 -11.97 16.44 0.32
N ALA A 77 -11.77 17.35 1.27
CA ALA A 77 -12.34 17.22 2.62
C ALA A 77 -13.88 17.15 2.62
N ASN A 78 -14.53 17.93 1.74
CA ASN A 78 -15.98 17.97 1.65
C ASN A 78 -16.58 16.76 0.90
N THR A 79 -15.83 16.12 -0.01
CA THR A 79 -16.31 14.88 -0.67
C THR A 79 -16.55 13.71 0.31
N ALA A 80 -15.95 13.73 1.50
CA ALA A 80 -16.23 12.75 2.56
C ALA A 80 -17.62 12.91 3.18
N LYS A 81 -18.14 14.15 3.19
CA LYS A 81 -19.38 14.54 3.86
C LYS A 81 -20.57 14.58 2.90
N HIS A 82 -20.30 14.89 1.64
CA HIS A 82 -21.32 15.12 0.63
C HIS A 82 -21.20 14.10 -0.49
N ARG A 83 -22.35 13.56 -0.93
CA ARG A 83 -22.41 12.64 -2.06
C ARG A 83 -21.94 13.31 -3.37
N ALA A 84 -22.25 14.59 -3.53
CA ALA A 84 -21.83 15.43 -4.64
C ALA A 84 -21.56 16.86 -4.13
N LEU A 85 -20.62 17.56 -4.78
CA LEU A 85 -20.33 18.97 -4.57
C LEU A 85 -20.92 19.76 -5.74
N ASP A 86 -22.02 20.45 -5.47
CA ASP A 86 -22.80 21.23 -6.45
C ASP A 86 -22.88 22.73 -6.09
N THR A 87 -22.46 23.08 -4.88
CA THR A 87 -22.57 24.43 -4.34
C THR A 87 -21.29 25.22 -4.62
N ALA A 88 -21.44 26.49 -4.98
CA ALA A 88 -20.31 27.40 -5.21
C ALA A 88 -19.44 27.54 -3.95
N THR A 89 -18.13 27.52 -4.16
CA THR A 89 -17.09 27.70 -3.15
C THR A 89 -16.45 29.09 -3.30
N PRO A 90 -15.58 29.53 -2.38
CA PRO A 90 -14.88 30.82 -2.52
C PRO A 90 -13.98 30.92 -3.77
N HIS A 91 -13.60 29.81 -4.39
CA HIS A 91 -12.88 29.75 -5.66
C HIS A 91 -13.79 29.49 -6.88
N GLY A 92 -15.11 29.53 -6.72
CA GLY A 92 -16.08 29.38 -7.81
C GLY A 92 -16.76 28.01 -7.82
N ALA A 93 -16.79 27.34 -8.98
CA ALA A 93 -17.34 25.99 -9.07
C ALA A 93 -16.42 24.98 -8.35
N PRO A 94 -16.97 23.92 -7.71
CA PRO A 94 -16.15 22.87 -7.12
C PRO A 94 -15.16 22.26 -8.13
N LEU A 95 -13.92 22.10 -7.70
CA LEU A 95 -12.83 21.49 -8.47
C LEU A 95 -12.97 19.97 -8.55
N LEU A 96 -13.63 19.35 -7.56
CA LEU A 96 -14.03 17.95 -7.55
C LEU A 96 -15.55 17.85 -7.46
N ARG A 97 -16.15 16.80 -8.03
CA ARG A 97 -17.61 16.56 -7.99
C ARG A 97 -17.99 15.62 -6.86
N SER A 98 -17.18 14.61 -6.56
CA SER A 98 -17.51 13.60 -5.55
C SER A 98 -16.28 12.81 -5.11
N ALA A 99 -16.45 11.96 -4.09
CA ALA A 99 -15.39 11.04 -3.67
C ALA A 99 -14.99 10.04 -4.78
N ALA A 100 -15.82 9.85 -5.83
CA ALA A 100 -15.47 8.99 -6.96
C ALA A 100 -14.37 9.56 -7.85
N ASP A 101 -14.06 10.85 -7.72
CA ASP A 101 -12.97 11.54 -8.43
C ASP A 101 -11.62 11.29 -7.74
N LEU A 102 -11.62 10.73 -6.53
CA LEU A 102 -10.44 10.22 -5.85
C LEU A 102 -10.16 8.77 -6.28
N LYS A 103 -8.91 8.49 -6.61
CA LYS A 103 -8.48 7.16 -7.07
C LYS A 103 -7.17 6.75 -6.40
N GLU A 104 -7.13 5.51 -5.92
CA GLU A 104 -5.87 4.82 -5.64
C GLU A 104 -5.29 4.35 -6.96
N GLU A 105 -4.04 4.74 -7.21
CA GLU A 105 -3.31 4.42 -8.41
C GLU A 105 -1.99 3.75 -8.05
N ILE A 106 -1.73 2.61 -8.68
CA ILE A 106 -0.43 1.94 -8.69
C ILE A 106 0.34 2.50 -9.88
N VAL A 107 1.48 3.14 -9.62
CA VAL A 107 2.33 3.72 -10.64
C VAL A 107 3.53 2.83 -10.83
N ILE A 108 3.69 2.31 -12.05
CA ILE A 108 4.82 1.49 -12.45
C ILE A 108 5.67 2.34 -13.37
N THR A 109 6.86 2.70 -12.90
CA THR A 109 7.81 3.50 -13.66
C THR A 109 8.95 2.61 -14.16
N GLU A 110 9.12 2.56 -15.47
CA GLU A 110 10.26 1.91 -16.11
C GLU A 110 11.43 2.88 -16.24
N TYR A 111 12.59 2.40 -15.81
CA TYR A 111 13.88 3.07 -15.90
C TYR A 111 14.86 2.19 -16.68
N CYS A 112 16.00 2.75 -17.08
CA CYS A 112 17.06 2.03 -17.78
C CYS A 112 18.44 2.49 -17.26
N ASP A 113 19.33 1.55 -17.00
CA ASP A 113 20.73 1.82 -16.68
C ASP A 113 21.66 0.88 -17.47
N GLN A 114 22.94 0.78 -17.07
CA GLN A 114 23.93 -0.06 -17.76
C GLN A 114 23.61 -1.57 -17.67
N GLU A 115 22.82 -2.01 -16.70
CA GLU A 115 22.36 -3.39 -16.53
C GLU A 115 21.03 -3.67 -17.24
N GLY A 116 20.45 -2.66 -17.90
CA GLY A 116 19.22 -2.75 -18.68
C GLY A 116 18.00 -2.11 -18.01
N ALA A 117 16.80 -2.56 -18.38
CA ALA A 117 15.56 -2.01 -17.84
C ALA A 117 15.31 -2.50 -16.41
N TYR A 118 14.71 -1.63 -15.58
CA TYR A 118 14.21 -1.96 -14.25
C TYR A 118 12.95 -1.15 -13.95
N LYS A 119 12.22 -1.53 -12.91
CA LYS A 119 10.93 -0.92 -12.58
C LYS A 119 10.87 -0.53 -11.12
N HIS A 120 10.28 0.64 -10.88
CA HIS A 120 9.86 1.04 -9.55
C HIS A 120 8.34 1.05 -9.51
N VAL A 121 7.79 0.52 -8.42
CA VAL A 121 6.35 0.51 -8.17
C VAL A 121 6.06 1.36 -6.94
N GLU A 122 5.13 2.28 -7.06
CA GLU A 122 4.60 3.03 -5.92
C GLU A 122 3.08 3.08 -5.97
N LYS A 123 2.48 3.38 -4.83
CA LYS A 123 1.05 3.73 -4.73
C LYS A 123 0.90 5.21 -4.42
N ARG A 124 -0.18 5.81 -4.95
CA ARG A 124 -0.59 7.18 -4.65
C ARG A 124 -2.11 7.34 -4.69
N VAL A 125 -2.59 8.44 -4.12
CA VAL A 125 -3.96 8.88 -4.28
C VAL A 125 -3.95 10.08 -5.23
N THR A 126 -4.81 10.03 -6.24
CA THR A 126 -4.97 11.12 -7.21
C THR A 126 -6.38 11.68 -7.17
N ALA A 127 -6.51 12.98 -7.42
CA ALA A 127 -7.78 13.68 -7.58
C ALA A 127 -7.95 14.10 -9.04
N GLY A 128 -8.99 13.60 -9.71
CA GLY A 128 -9.40 14.07 -11.03
C GLY A 128 -10.21 15.37 -10.91
N LEU A 129 -9.73 16.44 -11.53
CA LEU A 129 -10.39 17.74 -11.48
C LEU A 129 -11.43 17.88 -12.61
N ILE A 130 -12.36 18.81 -12.44
CA ILE A 130 -13.42 19.07 -13.44
C ILE A 130 -12.92 19.56 -14.80
N ASP A 131 -11.71 20.11 -14.85
CA ASP A 131 -11.04 20.55 -16.09
C ASP A 131 -10.34 19.40 -16.83
N GLY A 132 -10.44 18.16 -16.30
CA GLY A 132 -9.82 16.97 -16.86
C GLY A 132 -8.38 16.74 -16.39
N THR A 133 -7.78 17.67 -15.65
CA THR A 133 -6.45 17.48 -15.07
C THR A 133 -6.48 16.54 -13.86
N THR A 134 -5.32 16.11 -13.40
CA THR A 134 -5.17 15.25 -12.23
C THR A 134 -4.13 15.83 -11.29
N ARG A 135 -4.40 15.81 -9.98
CA ARG A 135 -3.46 16.25 -8.94
C ARG A 135 -3.09 15.08 -8.02
N ASP A 136 -1.82 15.01 -7.62
CA ASP A 136 -1.39 14.10 -6.55
C ASP A 136 -1.87 14.66 -5.21
N VAL A 137 -2.60 13.85 -4.45
CA VAL A 137 -3.18 14.29 -3.17
C VAL A 137 -2.07 14.56 -2.15
N LEU A 138 -0.98 13.79 -2.13
CA LEU A 138 0.13 14.06 -1.21
C LEU A 138 0.79 15.42 -1.50
N GLU A 139 0.91 15.81 -2.76
CA GLU A 139 1.41 17.13 -3.16
C GLU A 139 0.51 18.24 -2.61
N VAL A 140 -0.80 18.15 -2.84
CA VAL A 140 -1.80 19.10 -2.33
C VAL A 140 -1.74 19.20 -0.81
N LEU A 141 -1.74 18.06 -0.11
CA LEU A 141 -1.65 18.02 1.36
C LEU A 141 -0.34 18.64 1.87
N THR A 142 0.78 18.39 1.19
CA THR A 142 2.10 18.90 1.58
C THR A 142 2.20 20.40 1.39
N ASN A 143 1.69 20.93 0.28
CA ASN A 143 1.65 22.37 0.02
C ASN A 143 0.82 23.11 1.08
N VAL A 144 -0.33 22.55 1.46
CA VAL A 144 -1.18 23.13 2.51
C VAL A 144 -0.56 22.97 3.91
N MET A 145 0.08 21.84 4.20
CA MET A 145 0.82 21.64 5.46
C MET A 145 1.94 22.68 5.60
N ASN A 146 2.74 22.88 4.54
CA ASN A 146 3.81 23.88 4.52
C ASN A 146 3.25 25.31 4.69
N PHE A 147 2.14 25.63 4.05
CA PHE A 147 1.43 26.89 4.27
C PHE A 147 1.07 27.09 5.74
N TRP A 148 0.50 26.09 6.41
CA TRP A 148 0.15 26.19 7.83
C TRP A 148 1.38 26.28 8.74
N GLN A 149 2.44 25.52 8.46
CA GLN A 149 3.71 25.59 9.20
C GLN A 149 4.28 27.01 9.18
N THR A 150 4.37 27.62 8.00
CA THR A 150 4.82 29.02 7.86
C THR A 150 3.87 29.99 8.54
N TYR A 151 2.56 29.88 8.28
CA TYR A 151 1.58 30.81 8.85
C TYR A 151 1.58 30.79 10.39
N LEU A 152 1.64 29.60 11.00
CA LEU A 152 1.63 29.46 12.46
C LEU A 152 2.94 29.94 13.10
N HIS A 153 4.08 29.71 12.44
CA HIS A 153 5.36 30.27 12.88
C HIS A 153 5.32 31.79 12.87
N ASP A 154 4.83 32.41 11.78
CA ASP A 154 4.75 33.87 11.64
C ASP A 154 3.79 34.52 12.65
N LYS A 155 2.88 33.74 13.24
CA LYS A 155 1.99 34.17 14.33
C LYS A 155 2.53 33.85 15.73
N GLY A 156 3.73 33.29 15.84
CA GLY A 156 4.34 32.93 17.12
C GLY A 156 3.69 31.75 17.82
N VAL A 157 2.90 30.94 17.10
CA VAL A 157 2.24 29.74 17.65
C VAL A 157 3.22 28.58 17.79
N ILE A 158 4.11 28.42 16.81
CA ILE A 158 5.17 27.40 16.83
C ILE A 158 6.54 28.06 16.70
N ALA A 159 7.55 27.50 17.37
CA ALA A 159 8.87 28.10 17.44
C ALA A 159 9.68 28.01 16.14
N LYS A 160 9.48 26.93 15.37
CA LYS A 160 10.20 26.70 14.11
C LYS A 160 9.30 25.94 13.14
N PRO A 161 9.13 26.40 11.88
CA PRO A 161 8.33 25.68 10.91
C PRO A 161 9.07 24.42 10.46
N ARG A 162 8.35 23.32 10.32
CA ARG A 162 8.85 22.12 9.63
C ARG A 162 8.39 22.15 8.18
N ILE A 163 9.33 22.28 7.26
CA ILE A 163 9.04 22.22 5.83
C ILE A 163 9.13 20.77 5.36
N TYR A 164 8.06 20.31 4.73
CA TYR A 164 7.92 18.98 4.16
C TYR A 164 8.22 19.05 2.66
N ALA A 165 8.98 18.07 2.17
CA ALA A 165 9.23 17.89 0.74
C ALA A 165 8.39 16.73 0.22
N VAL A 166 7.89 16.86 -1.00
CA VAL A 166 7.43 15.71 -1.79
C VAL A 166 8.56 15.33 -2.72
N GLU A 167 8.93 14.05 -2.73
CA GLU A 167 9.91 13.56 -3.70
C GLU A 167 9.41 13.85 -5.11
N SER A 168 10.19 14.62 -5.86
CA SER A 168 9.88 14.88 -7.25
C SER A 168 10.08 13.59 -8.03
N ALA A 169 9.03 13.15 -8.72
CA ALA A 169 9.10 12.01 -9.63
C ALA A 169 9.99 12.28 -10.87
N GLN A 170 10.63 13.45 -10.96
CA GLN A 170 11.48 13.86 -12.09
C GLN A 170 12.90 13.30 -12.04
N GLN A 171 13.31 12.62 -10.97
CA GLN A 171 14.63 11.99 -10.92
C GLN A 171 14.51 10.48 -11.03
N PRO A 172 15.38 9.82 -11.81
CA PRO A 172 15.41 8.37 -11.88
C PRO A 172 15.81 7.80 -10.52
N ARG A 173 15.08 6.81 -10.03
CA ARG A 173 15.41 6.13 -8.78
C ARG A 173 16.54 5.13 -9.01
N PRO A 174 17.53 5.00 -8.11
CA PRO A 174 18.53 3.95 -8.18
C PRO A 174 17.91 2.54 -8.26
N ARG A 175 18.51 1.64 -9.05
CA ARG A 175 18.05 0.25 -9.21
C ARG A 175 17.85 -0.48 -7.88
N ALA A 176 18.75 -0.28 -6.91
CA ALA A 176 18.64 -0.89 -5.58
C ALA A 176 17.32 -0.48 -4.89
N GLU A 177 17.02 0.81 -4.83
CA GLU A 177 15.78 1.33 -4.24
C GLU A 177 14.54 0.90 -5.02
N ALA A 178 14.63 0.82 -6.35
CA ALA A 178 13.53 0.38 -7.20
C ALA A 178 13.17 -1.10 -6.95
N ASN A 179 14.17 -1.96 -6.79
CA ASN A 179 14.01 -3.39 -6.56
C ASN A 179 13.53 -3.75 -5.15
N ASP A 180 13.80 -2.88 -4.16
CA ASP A 180 13.30 -3.05 -2.78
C ASP A 180 11.78 -2.78 -2.66
N GLY A 181 11.20 -2.09 -3.65
CA GLY A 181 9.79 -1.72 -3.70
C GLY A 181 8.86 -2.88 -4.06
N GLN A 182 8.65 -3.83 -3.14
CA GLN A 182 7.55 -4.79 -3.28
C GLN A 182 6.22 -4.13 -2.88
N LEU A 183 5.25 -4.17 -3.80
CA LEU A 183 3.88 -3.72 -3.52
C LEU A 183 2.98 -4.93 -3.23
N GLY A 184 2.60 -5.09 -1.97
CA GLY A 184 1.54 -6.00 -1.56
C GLY A 184 0.17 -5.47 -1.93
N LEU A 185 -0.78 -6.38 -2.20
CA LEU A 185 -2.17 -6.04 -2.48
C LEU A 185 -3.08 -6.72 -1.45
N LEU A 186 -3.88 -5.92 -0.73
CA LEU A 186 -4.87 -6.40 0.22
C LEU A 186 -6.27 -6.31 -0.39
N ILE A 187 -6.87 -7.47 -0.66
CA ILE A 187 -8.24 -7.59 -1.16
C ILE A 187 -9.10 -8.28 -0.11
N THR A 188 -10.15 -7.59 0.36
CA THR A 188 -11.11 -8.18 1.29
C THR A 188 -12.24 -8.89 0.52
N PRO A 189 -12.49 -10.18 0.77
CA PRO A 189 -13.59 -10.89 0.13
C PRO A 189 -14.94 -10.20 0.34
N GLY A 190 -15.76 -10.12 -0.70
CA GLY A 190 -17.09 -9.50 -0.66
C GLY A 190 -17.09 -7.96 -0.69
N LEU A 191 -15.93 -7.31 -0.62
CA LEU A 191 -15.82 -5.85 -0.80
C LEU A 191 -15.42 -5.51 -2.23
N ARG A 192 -15.87 -4.34 -2.70
CA ARG A 192 -15.52 -3.84 -4.03
C ARG A 192 -14.03 -3.49 -4.08
N PHE A 193 -13.31 -4.09 -5.02
CA PHE A 193 -11.96 -3.65 -5.39
C PHE A 193 -12.03 -2.69 -6.59
N LYS A 194 -11.48 -1.49 -6.45
CA LYS A 194 -11.34 -0.51 -7.53
C LYS A 194 -9.92 0.05 -7.53
N GLY A 195 -8.99 -0.69 -8.13
CA GLY A 195 -7.63 -0.24 -8.40
C GLY A 195 -7.51 0.40 -9.78
N SER A 196 -6.56 1.32 -9.93
CA SER A 196 -6.07 1.78 -11.23
C SER A 196 -4.57 1.60 -11.29
N ALA A 197 -4.03 1.36 -12.48
CA ALA A 197 -2.60 1.26 -12.69
C ALA A 197 -2.17 2.22 -13.81
N ARG A 198 -1.04 2.89 -13.62
CA ARG A 198 -0.41 3.76 -14.61
C ARG A 198 0.98 3.24 -14.92
N LEU A 199 1.20 2.92 -16.19
CA LEU A 199 2.51 2.56 -16.71
C LEU A 199 3.15 3.80 -17.33
N GLN A 200 4.36 4.10 -16.91
CA GLN A 200 5.16 5.22 -17.40
C GLN A 200 6.61 4.82 -17.52
N LYS A 201 7.37 5.54 -18.33
CA LYS A 201 8.81 5.38 -18.48
C LYS A 201 9.51 6.71 -18.24
N TYR A 202 10.74 6.65 -17.74
CA TYR A 202 11.57 7.82 -17.63
C TYR A 202 12.27 8.12 -18.96
N ASN A 203 12.02 9.28 -19.54
CA ASN A 203 12.73 9.76 -20.71
C ASN A 203 14.00 10.51 -20.27
N TYR A 204 15.16 9.86 -20.42
CA TYR A 204 16.48 10.39 -20.05
C TYR A 204 16.93 11.60 -20.88
N VAL A 205 16.34 11.82 -22.06
CA VAL A 205 16.64 12.99 -22.90
C VAL A 205 15.92 14.22 -22.38
N THR A 206 14.64 14.07 -22.00
CA THR A 206 13.82 15.20 -21.54
C THR A 206 13.85 15.40 -20.02
N GLY A 207 14.33 14.40 -19.26
CA GLY A 207 14.27 14.37 -17.80
C GLY A 207 12.85 14.29 -17.25
N LYS A 208 11.93 13.62 -17.99
CA LYS A 208 10.50 13.59 -17.66
C LYS A 208 9.95 12.17 -17.68
N LEU A 209 8.90 11.96 -16.88
CA LEU A 209 8.09 10.76 -16.94
C LEU A 209 7.08 10.88 -18.08
N GLU A 210 7.03 9.86 -18.92
CA GLU A 210 6.13 9.77 -20.05
C GLU A 210 5.23 8.54 -19.92
N PRO A 211 3.92 8.65 -20.19
CA PRO A 211 3.05 7.48 -20.20
C PRO A 211 3.52 6.48 -21.27
N ILE A 212 3.43 5.19 -20.95
CA ILE A 212 3.61 4.14 -21.94
C ILE A 212 2.31 4.01 -22.72
N ASP A 213 2.36 4.13 -24.05
CA ASP A 213 1.21 3.89 -24.90
C ASP A 213 0.85 2.40 -24.89
N LEU A 214 -0.37 2.10 -24.46
CA LEU A 214 -0.92 0.75 -24.39
C LEU A 214 -1.98 0.52 -25.46
N THR A 215 -2.12 1.42 -26.44
CA THR A 215 -3.07 1.25 -27.55
C THR A 215 -2.80 -0.06 -28.28
N GLY A 216 -3.82 -0.93 -28.35
CA GLY A 216 -3.71 -2.27 -28.93
C GLY A 216 -3.11 -3.34 -28.01
N SER A 217 -2.75 -3.01 -26.77
CA SER A 217 -2.27 -3.99 -25.78
C SER A 217 -3.43 -4.62 -25.00
N GLU A 218 -3.26 -5.88 -24.60
CA GLU A 218 -4.17 -6.58 -23.68
C GLU A 218 -3.54 -6.65 -22.28
N ALA A 219 -4.21 -6.10 -21.26
CA ALA A 219 -3.78 -6.21 -19.88
C ALA A 219 -4.46 -7.41 -19.20
N LYS A 220 -3.65 -8.35 -18.67
CA LYS A 220 -4.13 -9.50 -17.89
C LYS A 220 -3.65 -9.39 -16.45
N LEU A 221 -4.60 -9.41 -15.51
CA LEU A 221 -4.33 -9.56 -14.09
C LEU A 221 -4.80 -10.95 -13.67
N THR A 222 -3.87 -11.78 -13.18
CA THR A 222 -4.22 -13.08 -12.62
C THR A 222 -4.04 -13.04 -11.11
N VAL A 223 -5.15 -13.25 -10.39
CA VAL A 223 -5.16 -13.34 -8.92
C VAL A 223 -5.34 -14.81 -8.57
N TYR A 224 -4.41 -15.36 -7.79
CA TYR A 224 -4.50 -16.71 -7.28
C TYR A 224 -4.93 -16.66 -5.81
N ALA A 225 -5.88 -17.50 -5.43
CA ALA A 225 -6.08 -17.79 -4.02
C ALA A 225 -4.78 -18.44 -3.48
N PRO A 226 -4.35 -18.13 -2.25
CA PRO A 226 -3.24 -18.85 -1.63
C PRO A 226 -3.55 -20.34 -1.71
N GLN A 227 -2.75 -21.10 -2.45
CA GLN A 227 -2.89 -22.55 -2.47
C GLN A 227 -2.47 -23.04 -1.09
N GLN A 228 -3.36 -23.75 -0.41
CA GLN A 228 -2.94 -24.55 0.73
C GLN A 228 -2.10 -25.70 0.18
N TYR A 229 -0.78 -25.60 0.30
CA TYR A 229 0.11 -26.63 -0.20
C TYR A 229 -0.07 -27.90 0.62
N GLN A 230 -0.09 -29.04 -0.06
CA GLN A 230 -0.12 -30.35 0.56
C GLN A 230 0.94 -31.23 -0.09
N PHE A 231 1.64 -31.99 0.73
CA PHE A 231 2.67 -32.92 0.27
C PHE A 231 2.39 -34.30 0.82
N ASP A 232 2.66 -35.30 0.01
CA ASP A 232 2.56 -36.68 0.42
C ASP A 232 3.94 -37.17 0.87
N MET A 233 4.01 -37.61 2.12
CA MET A 233 5.14 -38.34 2.67
C MET A 233 4.81 -39.83 2.63
N SER A 234 5.74 -40.63 2.12
CA SER A 234 5.59 -42.09 2.08
C SER A 234 6.84 -42.82 2.50
N ILE A 235 6.66 -43.91 3.25
CA ILE A 235 7.70 -44.89 3.59
C ILE A 235 7.23 -46.25 3.05
N THR A 236 8.08 -46.92 2.29
CA THR A 236 7.83 -48.30 1.84
C THR A 236 8.57 -49.26 2.76
N HIS A 237 7.82 -50.14 3.42
CA HIS A 237 8.37 -51.23 4.20
C HIS A 237 8.71 -52.39 3.25
N GLU A 238 9.99 -52.54 2.91
CA GLU A 238 10.44 -53.51 1.89
C GLU A 238 10.01 -54.96 2.17
N PRO A 239 10.11 -55.51 3.40
CA PRO A 239 9.76 -56.91 3.65
C PRO A 239 8.30 -57.26 3.36
N SER A 240 7.37 -56.32 3.62
CA SER A 240 5.95 -56.54 3.36
C SER A 240 5.49 -55.99 2.00
N GLY A 241 6.34 -55.21 1.32
CA GLY A 241 5.97 -54.45 0.13
C GLY A 241 4.93 -53.35 0.38
N THR A 242 4.63 -53.02 1.64
CA THR A 242 3.56 -52.06 2.00
C THR A 242 4.10 -50.64 1.97
N THR A 243 3.46 -49.76 1.19
CA THR A 243 3.73 -48.32 1.23
C THR A 243 2.76 -47.62 2.18
N LEU A 244 3.30 -47.05 3.25
CA LEU A 244 2.58 -46.18 4.17
C LEU A 244 2.66 -44.75 3.65
N LYS A 245 1.51 -44.05 3.62
CA LYS A 245 1.40 -42.70 3.07
C LYS A 245 0.67 -41.78 4.05
N ARG A 246 1.12 -40.54 4.17
CA ARG A 246 0.47 -39.45 4.92
C ARG A 246 0.56 -38.15 4.14
N THR A 247 -0.49 -37.34 4.20
CA THR A 247 -0.52 -36.02 3.57
C THR A 247 -0.32 -34.95 4.63
N ILE A 248 0.75 -34.16 4.47
CA ILE A 248 1.04 -32.99 5.30
C ILE A 248 0.40 -31.79 4.61
N LYS A 249 -0.55 -31.16 5.29
CA LYS A 249 -1.15 -29.90 4.84
C LYS A 249 -0.41 -28.76 5.51
N LEU A 250 0.16 -27.86 4.72
CA LEU A 250 0.72 -26.63 5.26
C LEU A 250 -0.40 -25.75 5.81
N THR A 251 -0.09 -25.04 6.89
CA THR A 251 -0.88 -23.89 7.33
C THR A 251 -0.84 -22.78 6.29
N GLU A 252 -1.68 -21.77 6.44
CA GLU A 252 -1.68 -20.63 5.52
C GLU A 252 -0.34 -19.88 5.57
N GLU A 253 0.23 -19.69 6.76
CA GLU A 253 1.52 -19.03 6.94
C GLU A 253 2.65 -19.85 6.33
N GLU A 254 2.70 -21.16 6.58
CA GLU A 254 3.70 -22.05 5.97
C GLU A 254 3.56 -22.10 4.44
N SER A 255 2.33 -22.08 3.92
CA SER A 255 2.04 -22.02 2.48
C SER A 255 2.55 -20.74 1.85
N ARG A 256 2.41 -19.60 2.54
CA ARG A 256 2.95 -18.30 2.08
C ARG A 256 4.47 -18.30 2.05
N VAL A 257 5.11 -18.81 3.10
CA VAL A 257 6.58 -18.94 3.14
C VAL A 257 7.05 -19.86 2.02
N PHE A 258 6.44 -21.04 1.88
CA PHE A 258 6.77 -22.02 0.84
C PHE A 258 6.64 -21.46 -0.58
N ALA A 259 5.56 -20.71 -0.86
CA ALA A 259 5.34 -20.06 -2.15
C ALA A 259 6.40 -18.98 -2.48
N GLY A 260 6.98 -18.35 -1.45
CA GLY A 260 8.02 -17.33 -1.60
C GLY A 260 9.42 -17.88 -1.89
N LEU A 261 9.64 -19.19 -1.73
CA LEU A 261 10.93 -19.85 -1.96
C LEU A 261 11.18 -20.01 -3.47
N ARG A 262 12.38 -19.67 -3.90
CA ARG A 262 12.75 -19.53 -5.32
C ARG A 262 13.23 -20.85 -5.91
N THR A 263 13.86 -21.69 -5.10
CA THR A 263 14.48 -22.94 -5.55
C THR A 263 13.83 -24.15 -4.88
N ASP A 264 13.90 -25.30 -5.55
CA ASP A 264 13.40 -26.55 -4.99
C ASP A 264 14.21 -27.00 -3.77
N ALA A 265 15.51 -26.66 -3.72
CA ALA A 265 16.36 -26.91 -2.56
C ALA A 265 15.89 -26.13 -1.32
N GLU A 266 15.55 -24.84 -1.46
CA GLU A 266 14.97 -24.04 -0.39
C GLU A 266 13.63 -24.63 0.07
N ARG A 267 12.76 -25.00 -0.88
CA ARG A 267 11.44 -25.61 -0.61
C ARG A 267 11.57 -26.92 0.16
N GLN A 268 12.49 -27.78 -0.25
CA GLN A 268 12.71 -29.06 0.41
C GLN A 268 13.33 -28.88 1.79
N ALA A 269 14.28 -27.96 1.96
CA ALA A 269 14.86 -27.63 3.26
C ALA A 269 13.79 -27.09 4.22
N TYR A 270 12.92 -26.21 3.73
CA TYR A 270 11.82 -25.66 4.50
C TYR A 270 10.84 -26.75 4.95
N VAL A 271 10.31 -27.55 4.02
CA VAL A 271 9.36 -28.62 4.33
C VAL A 271 9.96 -29.66 5.28
N SER A 272 11.21 -30.06 5.04
CA SER A 272 11.92 -30.99 5.92
C SER A 272 12.10 -30.46 7.35
N GLY A 273 12.20 -29.14 7.52
CA GLY A 273 12.36 -28.50 8.82
C GLY A 273 11.07 -28.30 9.61
N LEU A 274 9.89 -28.55 9.02
CA LEU A 274 8.62 -28.30 9.68
C LEU A 274 8.34 -29.30 10.82
N PRO A 275 7.79 -28.84 11.96
CA PRO A 275 7.37 -29.74 13.04
C PRO A 275 6.35 -30.79 12.60
N SER A 276 5.43 -30.41 11.71
CA SER A 276 4.42 -31.32 11.12
C SER A 276 5.07 -32.44 10.33
N THR A 277 6.08 -32.13 9.51
CA THR A 277 6.88 -33.11 8.76
C THR A 277 7.60 -34.08 9.69
N HIS A 278 8.24 -33.58 10.75
CA HIS A 278 8.91 -34.45 11.73
C HIS A 278 7.92 -35.35 12.50
N ALA A 279 6.75 -34.84 12.86
CA ALA A 279 5.72 -35.62 13.53
C ALA A 279 5.20 -36.74 12.61
N THR A 280 4.85 -36.40 11.37
CA THR A 280 4.40 -37.38 10.36
C THR A 280 5.46 -38.43 10.06
N PHE A 281 6.74 -38.04 9.99
CA PHE A 281 7.83 -39.00 9.80
C PHE A 281 7.94 -39.99 10.97
N LYS A 282 7.84 -39.50 12.21
CA LYS A 282 7.85 -40.37 13.41
C LYS A 282 6.67 -41.34 13.42
N GLU A 283 5.48 -40.90 13.03
CA GLU A 283 4.29 -41.76 12.93
C GLU A 283 4.47 -42.86 11.87
N LEU A 284 4.93 -42.49 10.68
CA LEU A 284 5.20 -43.44 9.60
C LEU A 284 6.28 -44.45 10.00
N HIS A 285 7.31 -44.00 10.72
CA HIS A 285 8.38 -44.88 11.21
C HIS A 285 7.86 -45.89 12.23
N ALA A 286 7.11 -45.44 13.25
CA ALA A 286 6.53 -46.31 14.27
C ALA A 286 5.55 -47.34 13.66
N GLU A 287 4.78 -46.94 12.64
CA GLU A 287 3.88 -47.85 11.93
C GLU A 287 4.67 -48.88 11.09
N ALA A 288 5.76 -48.48 10.45
CA ALA A 288 6.66 -49.39 9.73
C ALA A 288 7.31 -50.41 10.68
N GLU A 289 7.76 -49.99 11.86
CA GLU A 289 8.29 -50.90 12.90
C GLU A 289 7.22 -51.90 13.39
N SER A 290 5.96 -51.45 13.52
CA SER A 290 4.85 -52.34 13.84
C SER A 290 4.59 -53.38 12.73
N LEU A 291 4.76 -53.03 11.46
CA LEU A 291 4.68 -53.99 10.35
C LEU A 291 5.83 -55.01 10.41
N GLN A 292 7.03 -54.56 10.77
CA GLN A 292 8.20 -55.45 10.89
C GLN A 292 7.99 -56.51 11.98
N THR A 293 7.53 -56.11 13.16
CA THR A 293 7.22 -57.04 14.26
C THR A 293 6.13 -58.06 13.91
N LYS A 294 5.10 -57.65 13.15
CA LYS A 294 4.06 -58.56 12.66
C LYS A 294 4.56 -59.56 11.62
N THR A 295 5.48 -59.14 10.76
CA THR A 295 6.02 -59.98 9.69
C THR A 295 6.93 -61.06 10.28
N ALA A 296 7.77 -60.71 11.26
CA ALA A 296 8.65 -61.67 11.95
C ALA A 296 7.88 -62.76 12.72
N GLY A 297 6.77 -62.41 13.39
CA GLY A 297 5.97 -63.40 14.14
C GLY A 297 5.27 -64.45 13.27
N ASN A 298 5.07 -64.18 11.97
CA ASN A 298 4.46 -65.14 11.04
C ASN A 298 5.46 -66.16 10.46
N GLU A 299 6.77 -65.92 10.55
CA GLU A 299 7.79 -66.89 10.08
C GLU A 299 8.13 -67.96 11.13
N GLU A 300 7.78 -67.72 12.39
CA GLU A 300 8.03 -68.65 13.51
C GLU A 300 6.84 -69.59 13.83
N SER A 301 5.72 -69.48 13.11
CA SER A 301 4.52 -70.33 13.26
C SER A 301 4.38 -71.32 12.10
#